data_AF-A0A436WHT2-F1
#
_entry.id   AF-A0A436WHT2-F1
#
_cell.length_a   1.000
_cell.length_b   1.000
_cell.length_c   1.000
_cell.angle_alpha   90.00
_cell.angle_beta   90.00
_cell.angle_gamma   90.00
#
_symmetry.space_group_name_H-M   'P 1'
#
loop_
_entity.id
_entity.type
_entity.pdbx_description
1 polymer ?
#
loop_
_entity_poly.entity_id
_entity_poly.type
_entity_poly.pdbx_seq_one_letter_code
_entity_poly.pdbx_strand_id
1 'polypeptide(L)'
;MTDISLAFHRLPMILRGAAQIVRRDSALYLCIVIYTLAGLVFLNAIGATDLAAYSIYFGRWTFLNCLILPTFAILIDLLVIVRRFDSRRRLAAGRIFSTSRLAYSASGLCLLMALMIFQGTFTSVKNGMPVWQGGFPFDVAQANIDAFLHFGADPWRWLYAVAENDLVRTVVEWNYNVFWFLLNFGALFFVATSPMAASVRTRYLACFMAVWIIVGNVLAALFLSAGPAFYGAVTGDVARFGEQLAFLAHGAASRNSAVTYQQYLWSLHEARQAGFASGISAFPSVHVGLAMLNALFLREYDRRLGALAFLYVVFVAVSSVYLAWHYAIDGYVSAAVTLVVYAIARKLIPADPRPALDMQTATVNRPEAVVTAS
;
A
#
# COMPACT_ATOMS: atom_id res chain seq x y z
N MET A 1 -16.97 31.05 -27.36
CA MET A 1 -17.74 29.79 -27.30
C MET A 1 -16.76 28.62 -27.15
N THR A 2 -16.00 28.60 -26.06
CA THR A 2 -14.60 28.20 -26.10
C THR A 2 -14.26 27.40 -24.82
N ASP A 3 -13.55 26.29 -24.98
CA ASP A 3 -13.12 25.28 -23.99
C ASP A 3 -14.18 24.42 -23.28
N ILE A 4 -15.30 24.96 -22.78
CA ILE A 4 -16.28 24.13 -22.05
C ILE A 4 -16.96 23.10 -22.98
N SER A 5 -17.28 23.50 -24.21
CA SER A 5 -17.88 22.64 -25.25
C SER A 5 -16.98 21.43 -25.62
N LEU A 6 -15.65 21.62 -25.63
CA LEU A 6 -14.67 20.57 -25.94
C LEU A 6 -14.56 19.52 -24.82
N ALA A 7 -14.72 19.92 -23.56
CA ALA A 7 -14.70 19.01 -22.41
C ALA A 7 -15.94 18.08 -22.42
N PHE A 8 -17.13 18.62 -22.70
CA PHE A 8 -18.37 17.82 -22.81
C PHE A 8 -18.33 16.82 -23.98
N HIS A 9 -17.67 17.15 -25.09
CA HIS A 9 -17.55 16.24 -26.23
C HIS A 9 -16.61 15.04 -25.95
N ARG A 10 -15.62 15.22 -25.07
CA ARG A 10 -14.66 14.16 -24.71
C ARG A 10 -15.18 13.23 -23.62
N LEU A 11 -16.09 13.69 -22.77
CA LEU A 11 -16.57 12.92 -21.62
C LEU A 11 -17.15 11.54 -22.00
N PRO A 12 -18.01 11.39 -23.03
CA PRO A 12 -18.49 10.06 -23.44
C PRO A 12 -17.37 9.11 -23.87
N MET A 13 -16.32 9.63 -24.53
CA MET A 13 -15.16 8.84 -24.95
C MET A 13 -14.31 8.40 -23.76
N ILE A 14 -14.09 9.30 -22.80
CA ILE A 14 -13.39 8.99 -21.54
C ILE A 14 -14.14 7.90 -20.78
N LEU A 15 -15.45 8.03 -20.61
CA LEU A 15 -16.28 7.06 -19.90
C LEU A 15 -16.30 5.70 -20.59
N ARG A 16 -16.41 5.67 -21.92
CA ARG A 16 -16.32 4.42 -22.71
C ARG A 16 -14.96 3.73 -22.56
N GLY A 17 -13.87 4.49 -22.66
CA GLY A 17 -12.51 3.97 -22.45
C GLY A 17 -12.30 3.45 -21.03
N ALA A 18 -12.74 4.20 -20.02
CA ALA A 18 -12.65 3.79 -18.62
C ALA A 18 -13.45 2.50 -18.37
N ALA A 19 -14.67 2.41 -18.91
CA ALA A 19 -15.51 1.21 -18.79
C ALA A 19 -14.86 -0.04 -19.42
N GLN A 20 -14.14 0.11 -20.54
CA GLN A 20 -13.38 -0.99 -21.14
C GLN A 20 -12.25 -1.49 -20.23
N ILE A 21 -11.51 -0.58 -19.61
CA ILE A 21 -10.43 -0.93 -18.68
C ILE A 21 -11.02 -1.56 -17.40
N VAL A 22 -12.10 -1.01 -16.85
CA VAL A 22 -12.81 -1.59 -15.70
C VAL A 22 -13.29 -3.02 -15.99
N ARG A 23 -13.83 -3.29 -17.19
CA ARG A 23 -14.22 -4.65 -17.61
C ARG A 23 -13.02 -5.59 -17.69
N ARG A 24 -11.88 -5.11 -18.20
CA ARG A 24 -10.63 -5.87 -18.24
C ARG A 24 -10.14 -6.23 -16.83
N ASP A 25 -10.36 -5.33 -15.87
CA ASP A 25 -9.99 -5.52 -14.47
C ASP A 25 -11.03 -6.32 -13.65
N SER A 26 -12.05 -6.88 -14.29
CA SER A 26 -13.16 -7.58 -13.62
C SER A 26 -12.71 -8.64 -12.61
N ALA A 27 -11.61 -9.35 -12.87
CA ALA A 27 -11.04 -10.32 -11.93
C ALA A 27 -10.56 -9.68 -10.62
N LEU A 28 -10.02 -8.46 -10.66
CA LEU A 28 -9.61 -7.72 -9.46
C LEU A 28 -10.84 -7.31 -8.64
N TYR A 29 -11.89 -6.80 -9.29
CA TYR A 29 -13.15 -6.47 -8.62
C TYR A 29 -13.83 -7.72 -8.03
N LEU A 30 -13.83 -8.83 -8.75
CA LEU A 30 -14.37 -10.10 -8.25
C LEU A 30 -13.58 -10.59 -7.02
N CYS A 31 -12.26 -10.47 -7.04
CA CYS A 31 -11.42 -10.78 -5.88
C CYS A 31 -11.81 -9.93 -4.65
N ILE A 32 -12.03 -8.63 -4.83
CA ILE A 32 -12.49 -7.73 -3.75
C ILE A 32 -13.86 -8.19 -3.21
N VAL A 33 -14.81 -8.52 -4.09
CA VAL A 33 -16.13 -9.00 -3.68
C VAL A 33 -16.04 -10.31 -2.90
N ILE A 34 -15.32 -11.30 -3.42
CA ILE A 34 -15.13 -12.61 -2.76
C ILE A 34 -14.50 -12.43 -1.39
N TYR A 35 -13.44 -11.64 -1.31
CA TYR A 35 -12.74 -11.37 -0.05
C TYR A 35 -13.64 -10.63 0.95
N THR A 36 -14.41 -9.65 0.50
CA THR A 36 -15.38 -8.91 1.34
C THR A 36 -16.44 -9.85 1.89
N LEU A 37 -17.02 -10.70 1.05
CA LEU A 37 -18.03 -11.68 1.48
C LEU A 37 -17.44 -12.68 2.48
N ALA A 38 -16.23 -13.19 2.23
CA ALA A 38 -15.54 -14.08 3.15
C ALA A 38 -15.30 -13.42 4.52
N GLY A 39 -14.86 -12.16 4.53
CA GLY A 39 -14.65 -11.39 5.76
C GLY A 39 -15.96 -11.13 6.53
N LEU A 40 -17.05 -10.82 5.83
CA LEU A 40 -18.37 -10.66 6.44
C LEU A 40 -18.91 -11.97 7.03
N VAL A 41 -18.75 -13.09 6.31
CA VAL A 41 -19.12 -14.42 6.81
C VAL A 41 -18.31 -14.76 8.05
N PHE A 42 -17.00 -14.51 8.04
CA PHE A 42 -16.13 -14.71 9.21
C PHE A 42 -16.62 -13.91 10.42
N LEU A 43 -16.84 -12.60 10.27
CA LEU A 43 -17.30 -11.74 11.37
C LEU A 43 -18.67 -12.16 11.91
N ASN A 44 -19.59 -12.54 11.03
CA ASN A 44 -20.89 -13.06 11.43
C ASN A 44 -20.75 -14.39 12.20
N ALA A 45 -19.89 -15.29 11.73
CA ALA A 45 -19.68 -16.60 12.37
C ALA A 45 -19.10 -16.48 13.80
N ILE A 46 -18.29 -15.45 14.07
CA ILE A 46 -17.72 -15.18 15.40
C ILE A 46 -18.56 -14.20 16.23
N GLY A 47 -19.70 -13.73 15.71
CA GLY A 47 -20.57 -12.78 16.39
C GLY A 47 -19.97 -11.38 16.59
N ALA A 48 -19.04 -10.96 15.73
CA ALA A 48 -18.28 -9.71 15.86
C ALA A 48 -18.54 -8.72 14.71
N THR A 49 -19.78 -8.66 14.21
CA THR A 49 -20.15 -7.79 13.08
C THR A 49 -20.06 -6.30 13.41
N ASP A 50 -20.12 -5.95 14.70
CA ASP A 50 -19.89 -4.61 15.25
C ASP A 50 -18.45 -4.10 15.06
N LEU A 51 -17.49 -5.01 14.84
CA LEU A 51 -16.10 -4.67 14.54
C LEU A 51 -15.84 -4.33 13.06
N ALA A 52 -16.90 -4.24 12.25
CA ALA A 52 -16.80 -3.88 10.84
C ALA A 52 -16.36 -2.41 10.65
N ALA A 53 -15.28 -2.20 9.88
CA ALA A 53 -14.60 -0.92 9.74
C ALA A 53 -14.91 -0.16 8.43
N TYR A 54 -15.92 -0.56 7.66
CA TYR A 54 -16.18 -0.01 6.32
C TYR A 54 -16.38 1.51 6.31
N SER A 55 -17.27 2.04 7.15
CA SER A 55 -17.58 3.49 7.17
C SER A 55 -16.36 4.36 7.52
N ILE A 56 -15.44 3.84 8.34
CA ILE A 56 -14.24 4.52 8.83
C ILE A 56 -13.31 4.91 7.68
N TYR A 57 -13.23 4.05 6.65
CA TYR A 57 -12.34 4.29 5.51
C TYR A 57 -12.94 5.24 4.47
N PHE A 58 -14.26 5.34 4.36
CA PHE A 58 -14.91 6.07 3.26
C PHE A 58 -14.39 7.50 3.11
N GLY A 59 -14.43 8.30 4.19
CA GLY A 59 -14.02 9.70 4.16
C GLY A 59 -12.52 9.88 3.85
N ARG A 60 -11.65 9.27 4.67
CA ARG A 60 -10.18 9.42 4.56
C ARG A 60 -9.65 8.86 3.24
N TRP A 61 -10.16 7.70 2.81
CA TRP A 61 -9.75 7.06 1.57
C TRP A 61 -10.17 7.84 0.34
N THR A 62 -11.41 8.34 0.33
CA THR A 62 -11.92 9.18 -0.78
C THR A 62 -11.12 10.47 -0.85
N PHE A 63 -10.88 11.14 0.28
CA PHE A 63 -10.09 12.37 0.32
C PHE A 63 -8.67 12.16 -0.21
N LEU A 64 -8.01 11.07 0.17
CA LEU A 64 -6.67 10.74 -0.31
C LEU A 64 -6.65 10.46 -1.82
N ASN A 65 -7.50 9.55 -2.29
CA ASN A 65 -7.43 9.00 -3.65
C ASN A 65 -8.15 9.86 -4.70
N CYS A 66 -9.18 10.60 -4.33
CA CYS A 66 -9.95 11.43 -5.26
C CYS A 66 -9.58 12.91 -5.21
N LEU A 67 -8.86 13.37 -4.17
CA LEU A 67 -8.45 14.77 -4.05
C LEU A 67 -6.93 14.94 -3.91
N ILE A 68 -6.31 14.43 -2.84
CA ILE A 68 -4.88 14.69 -2.57
C ILE A 68 -3.98 14.16 -3.69
N LEU A 69 -4.01 12.84 -3.95
CA LEU A 69 -3.09 12.21 -4.90
C LEU A 69 -3.33 12.67 -6.35
N PRO A 70 -4.58 12.83 -6.85
CA PRO A 70 -4.82 13.45 -8.14
C PRO A 70 -4.30 14.88 -8.23
N THR A 71 -4.46 15.68 -7.19
CA THR A 71 -3.93 17.06 -7.16
C THR A 71 -2.41 17.06 -7.28
N PHE A 72 -1.70 16.24 -6.49
CA PHE A 72 -0.25 16.11 -6.61
C PHE A 72 0.18 15.62 -7.99
N ALA A 73 -0.51 14.64 -8.57
CA ALA A 73 -0.21 14.15 -9.92
C ALA A 73 -0.36 15.25 -10.97
N ILE A 74 -1.44 16.03 -10.91
CA ILE A 74 -1.67 17.18 -11.80
C ILE A 74 -0.60 18.25 -11.60
N LEU A 75 -0.23 18.58 -10.35
CA LEU A 75 0.81 19.57 -10.06
C LEU A 75 2.18 19.13 -10.60
N ILE A 76 2.53 17.85 -10.47
CA ILE A 76 3.76 17.27 -11.03
C ILE A 76 3.74 17.38 -12.56
N ASP A 77 2.63 17.02 -13.20
CA ASP A 77 2.48 17.14 -14.66
C ASP A 77 2.63 18.59 -15.13
N LEU A 78 1.99 19.53 -14.44
CA LEU A 78 2.10 20.96 -14.73
C LEU A 78 3.53 21.47 -14.55
N LEU A 79 4.22 21.05 -13.49
CA LEU A 79 5.61 21.39 -13.25
C LEU A 79 6.52 20.86 -14.37
N VAL A 80 6.29 19.62 -14.82
CA VAL A 80 7.02 19.02 -15.96
C VAL A 80 6.75 19.80 -17.24
N ILE A 81 5.49 20.20 -17.49
CA ILE A 81 5.12 21.01 -18.66
C ILE A 81 5.88 22.34 -18.63
N VAL A 82 5.84 23.06 -17.51
CA VAL A 82 6.46 24.38 -17.37
C VAL A 82 7.99 24.30 -17.45
N ARG A 83 8.62 23.28 -16.84
CA ARG A 83 10.08 23.17 -16.81
C ARG A 83 10.70 22.60 -18.09
N ARG A 84 9.99 21.73 -18.82
CA ARG A 84 10.55 21.05 -19.99
C ARG A 84 10.08 21.61 -21.33
N PHE A 85 8.98 22.35 -21.36
CA PHE A 85 8.40 22.84 -22.61
C PHE A 85 8.13 24.34 -22.53
N ASP A 86 8.71 25.09 -23.48
CA ASP A 86 8.55 26.53 -23.50
C ASP A 86 7.42 26.97 -24.44
N SER A 87 7.64 26.96 -25.76
CA SER A 87 6.61 27.31 -26.75
C SER A 87 5.58 26.20 -27.03
N ARG A 88 5.87 24.95 -26.62
CA ARG A 88 5.04 23.75 -26.93
C ARG A 88 4.12 23.31 -25.79
N ARG A 89 3.88 24.15 -24.77
CA ARG A 89 3.09 23.82 -23.58
C ARG A 89 1.68 23.32 -23.90
N ARG A 90 0.99 23.93 -24.86
CA ARG A 90 -0.38 23.51 -25.26
C ARG A 90 -0.42 22.10 -25.86
N LEU A 91 0.59 21.76 -26.68
CA LEU A 91 0.71 20.42 -27.26
C LEU A 91 1.10 19.38 -26.19
N ALA A 92 2.01 19.74 -25.28
CA ALA A 92 2.38 18.89 -24.14
C ALA A 92 1.17 18.64 -23.23
N ALA A 93 0.41 19.68 -22.89
CA ALA A 93 -0.84 19.58 -22.13
C ALA A 93 -1.89 18.71 -22.85
N GLY A 94 -2.06 18.87 -24.17
CA GLY A 94 -2.99 18.04 -24.95
C GLY A 94 -2.63 16.55 -24.94
N ARG A 95 -1.34 16.19 -24.88
CA ARG A 95 -0.87 14.80 -24.76
C ARG A 95 -0.99 14.28 -23.33
N ILE A 96 -0.58 15.09 -22.36
CA ILE A 96 -0.63 14.77 -20.93
C ILE A 96 -2.08 14.66 -20.44
N PHE A 97 -3.02 15.42 -20.97
CA PHE A 97 -4.46 15.30 -20.65
C PHE A 97 -5.26 14.70 -21.81
N SER A 98 -4.67 13.71 -22.49
CA SER A 98 -5.33 12.97 -23.57
C SER A 98 -6.51 12.15 -23.05
N THR A 99 -7.50 11.91 -23.91
CA THR A 99 -8.69 11.10 -23.61
C THR A 99 -8.33 9.71 -23.09
N SER A 100 -7.33 9.07 -23.70
CA SER A 100 -6.83 7.74 -23.30
C SER A 100 -6.25 7.75 -21.88
N ARG A 101 -5.42 8.76 -21.54
CA ARG A 101 -4.87 8.88 -20.18
C ARG A 101 -5.96 9.17 -19.16
N LEU A 102 -6.89 10.09 -19.45
CA LEU A 102 -7.99 10.42 -18.55
C LEU A 102 -8.91 9.22 -18.31
N ALA A 103 -9.19 8.42 -19.35
CA ALA A 103 -9.92 7.15 -19.23
C ALA A 103 -9.19 6.16 -18.32
N TYR A 104 -7.87 6.05 -18.46
CA TYR A 104 -7.03 5.20 -17.62
C TYR A 104 -7.05 5.64 -16.16
N SER A 105 -6.87 6.94 -15.91
CA SER A 105 -6.92 7.49 -14.56
C SER A 105 -8.31 7.33 -13.93
N ALA A 106 -9.39 7.57 -14.67
CA ALA A 106 -10.76 7.36 -14.20
C ALA A 106 -11.02 5.89 -13.83
N SER A 107 -10.60 4.93 -14.66
CA SER A 107 -10.68 3.51 -14.33
C SER A 107 -9.86 3.15 -13.08
N GLY A 108 -8.64 3.70 -12.97
CA GLY A 108 -7.80 3.55 -11.78
C GLY A 108 -8.48 4.06 -10.51
N LEU A 109 -9.12 5.23 -10.58
CA LEU A 109 -9.89 5.78 -9.45
C LEU A 109 -11.09 4.89 -9.08
N CYS A 110 -11.82 4.34 -10.06
CA CYS A 110 -12.88 3.37 -9.77
C CYS A 110 -12.33 2.13 -9.02
N LEU A 111 -11.17 1.62 -9.42
CA LEU A 111 -10.55 0.49 -8.73
C LEU A 111 -10.05 0.85 -7.33
N LEU A 112 -9.44 2.04 -7.17
CA LEU A 112 -9.04 2.54 -5.85
C LEU A 112 -10.25 2.69 -4.93
N MET A 113 -11.41 3.11 -5.43
CA MET A 113 -12.65 3.14 -4.64
C MET A 113 -13.17 1.75 -4.29
N ALA A 114 -13.01 0.75 -5.15
CA ALA A 114 -13.30 -0.64 -4.75
C ALA A 114 -12.30 -1.14 -3.68
N LEU A 115 -11.03 -0.74 -3.77
CA LEU A 115 -10.02 -1.05 -2.75
C LEU A 115 -10.30 -0.39 -1.39
N MET A 116 -11.16 0.63 -1.32
CA MET A 116 -11.68 1.16 -0.06
C MET A 116 -12.45 0.09 0.71
N ILE A 117 -13.35 -0.63 0.03
CA ILE A 117 -14.13 -1.73 0.61
C ILE A 117 -13.18 -2.85 1.06
N PHE A 118 -12.20 -3.19 0.21
CA PHE A 118 -11.15 -4.14 0.52
C PHE A 118 -10.39 -3.81 1.82
N GLN A 119 -9.99 -2.55 2.02
CA GLN A 119 -9.30 -2.11 3.24
C GLN A 119 -10.20 -2.13 4.47
N GLY A 120 -11.49 -1.81 4.28
CA GLY A 120 -12.52 -2.01 5.29
C GLY A 120 -12.59 -3.48 5.73
N THR A 121 -12.69 -4.41 4.79
CA THR A 121 -12.68 -5.86 5.07
C THR A 121 -11.42 -6.28 5.79
N PHE A 122 -10.24 -5.88 5.29
CA PHE A 122 -8.95 -6.21 5.89
C PHE A 122 -8.88 -5.84 7.38
N THR A 123 -9.27 -4.62 7.69
CA THR A 123 -9.27 -4.09 9.06
C THR A 123 -10.29 -4.82 9.92
N SER A 124 -11.49 -5.08 9.36
CA SER A 124 -12.55 -5.77 10.08
C SER A 124 -12.14 -7.20 10.44
N VAL A 125 -11.58 -7.95 9.49
CA VAL A 125 -11.04 -9.30 9.75
C VAL A 125 -9.95 -9.24 10.82
N LYS A 126 -9.05 -8.24 10.76
CA LYS A 126 -7.97 -8.05 11.74
C LYS A 126 -8.50 -7.78 13.15
N ASN A 127 -9.57 -6.99 13.29
CA ASN A 127 -10.25 -6.77 14.57
C ASN A 127 -10.91 -8.05 15.12
N GLY A 128 -11.42 -8.90 14.23
CA GLY A 128 -12.05 -10.17 14.61
C GLY A 128 -11.09 -11.27 15.04
N MET A 129 -9.80 -11.24 14.64
CA MET A 129 -8.87 -12.35 14.93
C MET A 129 -8.65 -12.59 16.44
N PRO A 130 -8.42 -11.56 17.27
CA PRO A 130 -8.27 -11.78 18.72
C PRO A 130 -9.56 -12.26 19.38
N VAL A 131 -10.73 -11.86 18.87
CA VAL A 131 -12.02 -12.36 19.35
C VAL A 131 -12.18 -13.84 19.03
N TRP A 132 -11.84 -14.23 17.79
CA TRP A 132 -11.90 -15.62 17.34
C TRP A 132 -10.96 -16.54 18.12
N GLN A 133 -9.74 -16.08 18.42
CA GLN A 133 -8.74 -16.88 19.15
C GLN A 133 -8.78 -16.73 20.67
N GLY A 134 -9.57 -15.81 21.20
CA GLY A 134 -9.60 -15.51 22.63
C GLY A 134 -8.34 -14.81 23.16
N GLY A 135 -7.60 -14.09 22.31
CA GLY A 135 -6.37 -13.39 22.66
C GLY A 135 -5.28 -13.51 21.60
N PHE A 136 -4.01 -13.53 22.04
CA PHE A 136 -2.83 -13.63 21.18
C PHE A 136 -1.94 -14.81 21.60
N PRO A 137 -2.25 -16.03 21.14
CA PRO A 137 -1.65 -17.24 21.70
C PRO A 137 -0.19 -17.47 21.33
N PHE A 138 0.34 -16.80 20.30
CA PHE A 138 1.66 -17.11 19.76
C PHE A 138 2.78 -16.14 20.17
N ASP A 139 2.51 -15.13 21.01
CA ASP A 139 3.53 -14.14 21.40
C ASP A 139 4.76 -14.76 22.06
N VAL A 140 4.58 -15.63 23.06
CA VAL A 140 5.70 -16.28 23.76
C VAL A 140 6.53 -17.14 22.78
N ALA A 141 5.85 -17.93 21.95
CA ALA A 141 6.52 -18.81 21.00
C ALA A 141 7.32 -18.01 19.96
N GLN A 142 6.72 -16.97 19.38
CA GLN A 142 7.37 -16.14 18.38
C GLN A 142 8.54 -15.35 18.95
N ALA A 143 8.39 -14.76 20.13
CA ALA A 143 9.47 -14.06 20.80
C ALA A 143 10.64 -15.02 21.10
N ASN A 144 10.37 -16.26 21.54
CA ASN A 144 11.41 -17.25 21.80
C ASN A 144 12.12 -17.73 20.53
N ILE A 145 11.37 -17.94 19.43
CA ILE A 145 11.95 -18.26 18.12
C ILE A 145 12.81 -17.11 17.61
N ASP A 146 12.33 -15.88 17.75
CA ASP A 146 13.05 -14.68 17.36
C ASP A 146 14.37 -14.59 18.12
N ALA A 147 14.36 -14.67 19.45
CA ALA A 147 15.59 -14.69 20.25
C ALA A 147 16.52 -15.85 19.89
N PHE A 148 15.99 -17.07 19.69
CA PHE A 148 16.79 -18.24 19.32
C PHE A 148 17.55 -18.04 18.01
N LEU A 149 16.89 -17.53 16.96
CA LEU A 149 17.54 -17.24 15.67
C LEU A 149 18.57 -16.11 15.77
N HIS A 150 18.48 -15.30 16.82
CA HIS A 150 19.35 -14.18 17.12
C HIS A 150 20.25 -14.49 18.33
N PHE A 151 20.78 -15.72 18.37
CA PHE A 151 21.80 -16.16 19.32
C PHE A 151 21.40 -16.02 20.80
N GLY A 152 20.11 -16.16 21.11
CA GLY A 152 19.54 -16.07 22.45
C GLY A 152 19.21 -14.65 22.91
N ALA A 153 19.40 -13.63 22.08
CA ALA A 153 19.09 -12.24 22.41
C ALA A 153 17.90 -11.71 21.60
N ASP A 154 17.04 -10.92 22.23
CA ASP A 154 16.00 -10.19 21.49
C ASP A 154 16.65 -9.12 20.57
N PRO A 155 16.35 -9.10 19.26
CA PRO A 155 17.06 -8.26 18.28
C PRO A 155 17.05 -6.76 18.58
N TRP A 156 16.01 -6.25 19.24
CA TRP A 156 15.92 -4.84 19.60
C TRP A 156 17.09 -4.39 20.50
N ARG A 157 17.64 -5.29 21.33
CA ARG A 157 18.77 -4.99 22.22
C ARG A 157 20.01 -4.61 21.42
N TRP A 158 20.26 -5.27 20.29
CA TRP A 158 21.39 -4.94 19.42
C TRP A 158 21.19 -3.61 18.70
N LEU A 159 19.96 -3.31 18.31
CA LEU A 159 19.64 -2.02 17.68
C LEU A 159 19.90 -0.88 18.68
N TYR A 160 19.49 -1.04 19.93
CA TYR A 160 19.63 0.00 20.94
C TYR A 160 21.08 0.18 21.40
N ALA A 161 21.86 -0.91 21.43
CA ALA A 161 23.30 -0.84 21.74
C ALA A 161 24.07 0.15 20.84
N VAL A 162 23.59 0.43 19.62
CA VAL A 162 24.23 1.39 18.68
C VAL A 162 23.37 2.59 18.34
N ALA A 163 22.07 2.57 18.65
CA ALA A 163 21.12 3.53 18.12
C ALA A 163 20.03 3.98 19.11
N GLU A 164 20.19 3.75 20.42
CA GLU A 164 19.33 4.32 21.47
C GLU A 164 19.51 5.86 21.54
N ASN A 165 18.83 6.57 20.64
CA ASN A 165 18.96 8.01 20.47
C ASN A 165 17.65 8.65 19.98
N ASP A 166 17.27 9.80 20.56
CA ASP A 166 16.01 10.47 20.23
C ASP A 166 15.90 10.96 18.78
N LEU A 167 17.02 11.37 18.16
CA LEU A 167 17.03 11.74 16.75
C LEU A 167 16.79 10.52 15.87
N VAL A 168 17.45 9.39 16.17
CA VAL A 168 17.24 8.13 15.46
C VAL A 168 15.78 7.70 15.60
N ARG A 169 15.25 7.69 16.83
CA ARG A 169 13.84 7.39 17.11
C ARG A 169 12.90 8.25 16.27
N THR A 170 13.10 9.57 16.26
CA THR A 170 12.24 10.51 15.52
C THR A 170 12.26 10.26 14.00
N VAL A 171 13.44 9.98 13.43
CA VAL A 171 13.59 9.67 12.00
C VAL A 171 12.93 8.33 11.66
N VAL A 172 13.12 7.32 12.50
CA VAL A 172 12.54 5.99 12.32
C VAL A 172 11.01 6.04 12.45
N GLU A 173 10.48 6.79 13.42
CA GLU A 173 9.05 7.05 13.59
C GLU A 173 8.45 7.75 12.38
N TRP A 174 9.08 8.83 11.90
CA TRP A 174 8.61 9.52 10.70
C TRP A 174 8.68 8.62 9.46
N ASN A 175 9.75 7.83 9.31
CA ASN A 175 9.86 6.86 8.22
C ASN A 175 8.70 5.86 8.25
N TYR A 176 8.53 5.19 9.38
CA TYR A 176 7.57 4.08 9.51
C TYR A 176 6.12 4.56 9.38
N ASN A 177 5.80 5.71 9.96
CA ASN A 177 4.42 6.22 10.01
C ASN A 177 4.04 7.11 8.81
N VAL A 178 5.00 7.77 8.16
CA VAL A 178 4.72 8.76 7.10
C VAL A 178 5.33 8.37 5.77
N PHE A 179 6.66 8.19 5.72
CA PHE A 179 7.35 7.96 4.45
C PHE A 179 6.96 6.63 3.81
N TRP A 180 6.83 5.58 4.62
CA TRP A 180 6.32 4.28 4.17
C TRP A 180 4.94 4.42 3.55
N PHE A 181 4.01 5.16 4.18
CA PHE A 181 2.67 5.36 3.64
C PHE A 181 2.71 6.08 2.28
N LEU A 182 3.48 7.17 2.20
CA LEU A 182 3.65 7.94 0.97
C LEU A 182 4.20 7.07 -0.17
N LEU A 183 5.22 6.27 0.11
CA LEU A 183 5.86 5.41 -0.89
C LEU A 183 4.89 4.32 -1.37
N ASN A 184 4.26 3.59 -0.44
CA ASN A 184 3.44 2.43 -0.80
C ASN A 184 2.09 2.81 -1.42
N PHE A 185 1.38 3.79 -0.85
CA PHE A 185 0.11 4.25 -1.40
C PHE A 185 0.30 5.20 -2.59
N GLY A 186 1.42 5.93 -2.66
CA GLY A 186 1.82 6.66 -3.85
C GLY A 186 2.13 5.73 -5.03
N ALA A 187 2.86 4.64 -4.79
CA ALA A 187 3.10 3.60 -5.80
C ALA A 187 1.79 2.92 -6.24
N LEU A 188 0.91 2.56 -5.30
CA LEU A 188 -0.42 2.02 -5.60
C LEU A 188 -1.22 2.97 -6.50
N PHE A 189 -1.30 4.24 -6.12
CA PHE A 189 -2.01 5.25 -6.90
C PHE A 189 -1.42 5.42 -8.29
N PHE A 190 -0.09 5.55 -8.39
CA PHE A 190 0.61 5.68 -9.66
C PHE A 190 0.32 4.47 -10.56
N VAL A 191 0.46 3.25 -10.05
CA VAL A 191 0.23 2.03 -10.83
C VAL A 191 -1.24 1.89 -11.25
N ALA A 192 -2.17 2.25 -10.37
CA ALA A 192 -3.59 2.16 -10.67
C ALA A 192 -4.04 3.17 -11.74
N THR A 193 -3.49 4.39 -11.74
CA THR A 193 -4.01 5.54 -12.50
C THR A 193 -3.15 6.00 -13.67
N SER A 194 -1.89 5.54 -13.77
CA SER A 194 -0.96 5.97 -14.81
C SER A 194 -0.80 4.94 -15.92
N PRO A 195 -1.02 5.29 -17.20
CA PRO A 195 -0.76 4.38 -18.32
C PRO A 195 0.73 4.02 -18.47
N MET A 196 1.65 4.75 -17.83
CA MET A 196 3.07 4.40 -17.81
C MET A 196 3.32 3.07 -17.10
N ALA A 197 2.48 2.71 -16.13
CA ALA A 197 2.57 1.47 -15.38
C ALA A 197 1.73 0.34 -16.01
N ALA A 198 1.15 0.55 -17.20
CA ALA A 198 0.18 -0.38 -17.75
C ALA A 198 0.67 -1.82 -17.84
N SER A 199 1.90 -2.03 -18.31
CA SER A 199 2.47 -3.37 -18.46
C SER A 199 2.58 -4.17 -17.15
N VAL A 200 2.54 -3.51 -15.99
CA VAL A 200 2.64 -4.17 -14.68
C VAL A 200 1.38 -4.04 -13.83
N ARG A 201 0.38 -3.25 -14.27
CA ARG A 201 -0.73 -2.80 -13.44
C ARG A 201 -1.53 -3.95 -12.82
N THR A 202 -2.11 -4.83 -13.62
CA THR A 202 -2.93 -5.95 -13.11
C THR A 202 -2.13 -6.83 -12.16
N ARG A 203 -0.88 -7.16 -12.53
CA ARG A 203 0.01 -7.98 -11.70
C ARG A 203 0.34 -7.32 -10.37
N TYR A 204 0.69 -6.04 -10.37
CA TYR A 204 0.99 -5.28 -9.16
C TYR A 204 -0.23 -5.22 -8.23
N LEU A 205 -1.41 -4.91 -8.76
CA LEU A 205 -2.64 -4.80 -7.97
C LEU A 205 -3.06 -6.15 -7.38
N ALA A 206 -2.92 -7.24 -8.15
CA ALA A 206 -3.15 -8.59 -7.66
C ALA A 206 -2.16 -8.96 -6.54
N CYS A 207 -0.87 -8.69 -6.72
CA CYS A 207 0.13 -8.91 -5.68
C CYS A 207 -0.14 -8.04 -4.44
N PHE A 208 -0.54 -6.78 -4.62
CA PHE A 208 -0.87 -5.88 -3.52
C PHE A 208 -1.98 -6.48 -2.68
N MET A 209 -3.11 -6.84 -3.29
CA MET A 209 -4.22 -7.50 -2.57
C MET A 209 -3.76 -8.82 -1.93
N ALA A 210 -2.99 -9.65 -2.65
CA ALA A 210 -2.49 -10.91 -2.12
C ALA A 210 -1.58 -10.73 -0.89
N VAL A 211 -0.73 -9.70 -0.84
CA VAL A 211 0.09 -9.41 0.34
C VAL A 211 -0.81 -9.05 1.53
N TRP A 212 -1.79 -8.17 1.36
CA TRP A 212 -2.73 -7.83 2.44
C TRP A 212 -3.52 -9.05 2.93
N ILE A 213 -4.05 -9.88 2.01
CA ILE A 213 -4.83 -11.06 2.37
C ILE A 213 -3.93 -12.12 3.03
N ILE A 214 -2.86 -12.55 2.36
CA ILE A 214 -2.05 -13.70 2.78
C ILE A 214 -1.23 -13.33 4.01
N VAL A 215 -0.48 -12.23 3.97
CA VAL A 215 0.37 -11.81 5.08
C VAL A 215 -0.50 -11.29 6.21
N GLY A 216 -1.31 -10.26 5.93
CA GLY A 216 -1.98 -9.52 7.00
C GLY A 216 -3.26 -10.15 7.55
N ASN A 217 -3.83 -11.17 6.91
CA ASN A 217 -5.00 -11.90 7.44
C ASN A 217 -4.80 -13.40 7.56
N VAL A 218 -4.41 -14.12 6.50
CA VAL A 218 -4.34 -15.60 6.56
C VAL A 218 -3.24 -16.05 7.50
N LEU A 219 -2.00 -15.64 7.26
CA LEU A 219 -0.87 -16.00 8.12
C LEU A 219 -0.99 -15.37 9.50
N ALA A 220 -1.47 -14.12 9.57
CA ALA A 220 -1.75 -13.47 10.85
C ALA A 220 -2.82 -14.21 11.67
N ALA A 221 -3.85 -14.76 11.05
CA ALA A 221 -4.87 -15.55 11.72
C ALA A 221 -4.32 -16.91 12.15
N LEU A 222 -3.38 -17.52 11.42
CA LEU A 222 -2.81 -18.81 11.79
C LEU A 222 -1.79 -18.70 12.93
N PHE A 223 -1.08 -17.58 13.02
CA PHE A 223 0.04 -17.37 13.96
C PHE A 223 -0.12 -16.03 14.71
N LEU A 224 -1.32 -15.81 15.25
CA LEU A 224 -1.71 -14.53 15.84
C LEU A 224 -0.86 -14.16 17.06
N SER A 225 -0.18 -13.03 16.97
CA SER A 225 0.60 -12.39 18.03
C SER A 225 0.34 -10.89 18.07
N ALA A 226 0.48 -10.29 19.24
CA ALA A 226 0.33 -8.86 19.45
C ALA A 226 1.63 -8.11 19.14
N GLY A 227 2.78 -8.73 19.39
CA GLY A 227 4.10 -8.16 19.16
C GLY A 227 4.72 -7.48 20.39
N PRO A 228 5.98 -7.03 20.28
CA PRO A 228 6.76 -6.53 21.42
C PRO A 228 6.10 -5.41 22.22
N ALA A 229 5.41 -4.48 21.54
CA ALA A 229 4.68 -3.36 22.16
C ALA A 229 3.59 -3.78 23.15
N PHE A 230 3.00 -4.96 22.95
CA PHE A 230 1.88 -5.46 23.75
C PHE A 230 2.23 -6.75 24.50
N TYR A 231 3.46 -7.25 24.34
CA TYR A 231 3.90 -8.52 24.91
C TYR A 231 3.66 -8.62 26.41
N GLY A 232 4.01 -7.56 27.17
CA GLY A 232 3.78 -7.53 28.62
C GLY A 232 2.30 -7.54 28.99
N ALA A 233 1.44 -6.90 28.20
CA ALA A 233 0.00 -6.89 28.45
C ALA A 233 -0.67 -8.24 28.11
N VAL A 234 -0.14 -8.96 27.12
CA VAL A 234 -0.64 -10.29 26.72
C VAL A 234 -0.13 -11.41 27.62
N THR A 235 1.14 -11.36 28.02
CA THR A 235 1.83 -12.49 28.68
C THR A 235 2.08 -12.27 30.17
N GLY A 236 1.99 -11.03 30.65
CA GLY A 236 2.40 -10.63 32.01
C GLY A 236 3.90 -10.35 32.15
N ASP A 237 4.73 -10.71 31.17
CA ASP A 237 6.18 -10.42 31.20
C ASP A 237 6.45 -9.01 30.66
N VAL A 238 6.42 -8.04 31.58
CA VAL A 238 6.72 -6.63 31.29
C VAL A 238 8.22 -6.34 31.16
N ALA A 239 9.09 -7.26 31.59
CA ALA A 239 10.52 -7.02 31.68
C ALA A 239 11.22 -7.19 30.32
N ARG A 240 10.83 -8.19 29.53
CA ARG A 240 11.50 -8.56 28.28
C ARG A 240 11.70 -7.40 27.30
N PHE A 241 10.68 -6.58 27.11
CA PHE A 241 10.69 -5.40 26.23
C PHE A 241 10.55 -4.08 27.01
N GLY A 242 10.58 -4.11 28.35
CA GLY A 242 10.29 -2.94 29.20
C GLY A 242 11.23 -1.77 28.96
N GLU A 243 12.53 -2.03 28.85
CA GLU A 243 13.56 -1.01 28.53
C GLU A 243 13.31 -0.36 27.17
N GLN A 244 12.94 -1.17 26.17
CA GLN A 244 12.62 -0.68 24.83
C GLN A 244 11.44 0.30 24.86
N LEU A 245 10.37 -0.09 25.56
CA LEU A 245 9.15 0.72 25.68
C LEU A 245 9.36 1.98 26.52
N ALA A 246 10.19 1.90 27.57
CA ALA A 246 10.56 3.06 28.38
C ALA A 246 11.27 4.14 27.54
N PHE A 247 12.24 3.74 26.71
CA PHE A 247 12.91 4.67 25.81
C PHE A 247 11.95 5.24 24.74
N LEU A 248 11.10 4.41 24.12
CA LEU A 248 10.13 4.89 23.13
C LEU A 248 9.15 5.92 23.74
N ALA A 249 8.85 5.81 25.04
CA ALA A 249 7.98 6.77 25.74
C ALA A 249 8.54 8.19 25.80
N HIS A 250 9.85 8.41 25.64
CA HIS A 250 10.42 9.76 25.47
C HIS A 250 9.80 10.50 24.28
N GLY A 251 9.35 9.75 23.27
CA GLY A 251 8.71 10.26 22.07
C GLY A 251 7.24 10.60 22.20
N ALA A 252 6.58 10.36 23.34
CA ALA A 252 5.11 10.38 23.45
C ALA A 252 4.44 11.70 22.99
N ALA A 253 5.12 12.84 23.13
CA ALA A 253 4.63 14.14 22.66
C ALA A 253 4.89 14.43 21.16
N SER A 254 5.62 13.55 20.47
CA SER A 254 6.00 13.72 19.07
C SER A 254 4.82 13.44 18.14
N ARG A 255 4.69 14.23 17.06
CA ARG A 255 3.58 14.12 16.10
C ARG A 255 3.42 12.72 15.47
N ASN A 256 4.52 11.99 15.29
CA ASN A 256 4.54 10.65 14.68
C ASN A 256 4.93 9.56 15.69
N SER A 257 4.66 9.79 16.98
CA SER A 257 5.01 8.89 18.09
C SER A 257 4.50 7.46 17.87
N ALA A 258 5.41 6.48 17.88
CA ALA A 258 5.02 5.07 17.82
C ALA A 258 4.17 4.67 19.05
N VAL A 259 4.53 5.18 20.24
CA VAL A 259 3.82 4.91 21.49
C VAL A 259 2.37 5.38 21.44
N THR A 260 2.10 6.53 20.83
CA THR A 260 0.73 7.06 20.69
C THR A 260 -0.12 6.14 19.80
N TYR A 261 0.46 5.61 18.72
CA TYR A 261 -0.23 4.63 17.87
C TYR A 261 -0.43 3.29 18.59
N GLN A 262 0.57 2.83 19.37
CA GLN A 262 0.45 1.61 20.16
C GLN A 262 -0.68 1.72 21.18
N GLN A 263 -0.72 2.82 21.94
CA GLN A 263 -1.78 3.11 22.91
C GLN A 263 -3.16 3.19 22.25
N TYR A 264 -3.26 3.86 21.09
CA TYR A 264 -4.49 3.93 20.31
C TYR A 264 -5.01 2.53 19.94
N LEU A 265 -4.14 1.67 19.39
CA LEU A 265 -4.53 0.32 18.99
C LEU A 265 -4.93 -0.54 20.19
N TRP A 266 -4.17 -0.46 21.29
CA TRP A 266 -4.49 -1.19 22.51
C TRP A 266 -5.84 -0.75 23.10
N SER A 267 -6.09 0.57 23.19
CA SER A 267 -7.36 1.09 23.71
C SER A 267 -8.58 0.62 22.91
N LEU A 268 -8.45 0.52 21.58
CA LEU A 268 -9.52 0.02 20.72
C LEU A 268 -9.73 -1.48 20.91
N HIS A 269 -8.64 -2.23 21.09
CA HIS A 269 -8.71 -3.66 21.38
C HIS A 269 -9.41 -3.93 22.72
N GLU A 270 -9.02 -3.25 23.80
CA GLU A 270 -9.65 -3.38 25.12
C GLU A 270 -11.13 -2.96 25.09
N ALA A 271 -11.45 -1.89 24.38
CA ALA A 271 -12.82 -1.41 24.23
C ALA A 271 -13.67 -2.25 23.27
N ARG A 272 -13.07 -3.22 22.55
CA ARG A 272 -13.69 -3.98 21.45
C ARG A 272 -14.35 -3.05 20.42
N GLN A 273 -13.61 -2.07 19.95
CA GLN A 273 -14.08 -1.08 19.00
C GLN A 273 -13.26 -1.09 17.71
N ALA A 274 -13.93 -0.90 16.58
CA ALA A 274 -13.26 -0.66 15.31
C ALA A 274 -12.81 0.81 15.20
N GLY A 275 -11.57 1.00 14.78
CA GLY A 275 -10.97 2.30 14.46
C GLY A 275 -10.25 2.31 13.11
N PHE A 276 -9.70 3.46 12.75
CA PHE A 276 -8.93 3.60 11.51
C PHE A 276 -7.61 2.86 11.65
N ALA A 277 -7.30 1.97 10.70
CA ALA A 277 -6.13 1.08 10.76
C ALA A 277 -6.04 0.27 12.08
N SER A 278 -7.20 -0.03 12.69
CA SER A 278 -7.29 -0.85 13.90
C SER A 278 -7.05 -2.34 13.63
N GLY A 279 -6.94 -3.09 14.72
CA GLY A 279 -6.69 -4.51 14.70
C GLY A 279 -5.22 -4.78 14.98
N ILE A 280 -4.97 -5.67 15.93
CA ILE A 280 -3.62 -6.01 16.35
C ILE A 280 -3.29 -7.38 15.74
N SER A 281 -2.22 -7.41 14.96
CA SER A 281 -1.52 -8.64 14.62
C SER A 281 -0.13 -8.25 14.12
N ALA A 282 0.90 -8.66 14.88
CA ALA A 282 2.30 -8.39 14.56
C ALA A 282 2.77 -9.35 13.46
N PHE A 283 2.66 -10.66 13.70
CA PHE A 283 3.14 -11.61 12.71
C PHE A 283 2.16 -11.81 11.54
N PRO A 284 2.64 -11.84 10.28
CA PRO A 284 3.85 -11.23 9.75
C PRO A 284 3.62 -9.76 9.31
N SER A 285 4.71 -9.03 9.06
CA SER A 285 4.64 -7.57 8.84
C SER A 285 4.18 -7.18 7.43
N VAL A 286 2.97 -6.60 7.31
CA VAL A 286 2.50 -6.01 6.04
C VAL A 286 3.38 -4.82 5.59
N HIS A 287 3.98 -4.09 6.53
CA HIS A 287 4.87 -2.97 6.20
C HIS A 287 6.08 -3.43 5.39
N VAL A 288 6.73 -4.50 5.86
CA VAL A 288 7.85 -5.14 5.13
C VAL A 288 7.36 -5.74 3.81
N GLY A 289 6.18 -6.35 3.80
CA GLY A 289 5.62 -7.00 2.61
C GLY A 289 5.35 -6.02 1.47
N LEU A 290 4.75 -4.86 1.74
CA LEU A 290 4.53 -3.85 0.69
C LEU A 290 5.83 -3.18 0.24
N ALA A 291 6.77 -2.94 1.16
CA ALA A 291 8.10 -2.45 0.80
C ALA A 291 8.81 -3.44 -0.15
N MET A 292 8.77 -4.73 0.17
CA MET A 292 9.32 -5.81 -0.64
C MET A 292 8.65 -5.89 -2.02
N LEU A 293 7.33 -5.78 -2.06
CA LEU A 293 6.56 -5.75 -3.30
C LEU A 293 7.03 -4.60 -4.21
N ASN A 294 7.13 -3.39 -3.66
CA ASN A 294 7.60 -2.22 -4.39
C ASN A 294 9.04 -2.39 -4.88
N ALA A 295 9.94 -2.96 -4.06
CA ALA A 295 11.31 -3.23 -4.46
C ALA A 295 11.40 -4.22 -5.64
N LEU A 296 10.57 -5.28 -5.63
CA LEU A 296 10.52 -6.26 -6.71
C LEU A 296 10.07 -5.64 -8.04
N PHE A 297 9.00 -4.82 -8.03
CA PHE A 297 8.53 -4.15 -9.25
C PHE A 297 9.48 -3.04 -9.72
N LEU A 298 10.09 -2.28 -8.80
CA LEU A 298 11.13 -1.31 -9.17
C LEU A 298 12.35 -1.98 -9.79
N ARG A 299 12.71 -3.18 -9.32
CA ARG A 299 13.79 -3.98 -9.89
C ARG A 299 13.51 -4.45 -11.32
N GLU A 300 12.25 -4.66 -11.70
CA GLU A 300 11.88 -4.93 -13.11
C GLU A 300 12.10 -3.71 -14.01
N TYR A 301 11.91 -2.51 -13.44
CA TYR A 301 12.05 -1.26 -14.17
C TYR A 301 13.51 -0.82 -14.30
N ASP A 302 14.25 -0.79 -13.19
CA ASP A 302 15.67 -0.42 -13.15
C ASP A 302 16.42 -1.14 -12.02
N ARG A 303 17.61 -1.66 -12.33
CA ARG A 303 18.40 -2.47 -11.38
C ARG A 303 18.92 -1.66 -10.19
N ARG A 304 19.26 -0.39 -10.38
CA ARG A 304 19.80 0.50 -9.33
C ARG A 304 18.69 0.97 -8.42
N LEU A 305 17.56 1.41 -8.98
CA LEU A 305 16.37 1.75 -8.20
C LEU A 305 15.86 0.55 -7.41
N GLY A 306 15.86 -0.64 -8.01
CA GLY A 306 15.56 -1.88 -7.30
C GLY A 306 16.51 -2.13 -6.13
N ALA A 307 17.82 -1.96 -6.30
CA ALA A 307 18.79 -2.15 -5.22
C ALA A 307 18.56 -1.15 -4.06
N LEU A 308 18.32 0.12 -4.38
CA LEU A 308 17.96 1.14 -3.38
C LEU A 308 16.65 0.78 -2.65
N ALA A 309 15.66 0.29 -3.39
CA ALA A 309 14.39 -0.14 -2.81
C ALA A 309 14.56 -1.36 -1.89
N PHE A 310 15.43 -2.32 -2.22
CA PHE A 310 15.75 -3.44 -1.31
C PHE A 310 16.45 -2.97 -0.02
N LEU A 311 17.33 -1.96 -0.09
CA LEU A 311 17.89 -1.34 1.12
C LEU A 311 16.78 -0.71 1.97
N TYR A 312 15.77 -0.11 1.33
CA TYR A 312 14.61 0.41 2.03
C TYR A 312 13.77 -0.70 2.69
N VAL A 313 13.65 -1.89 2.09
CA VAL A 313 12.99 -3.05 2.72
C VAL A 313 13.68 -3.41 4.04
N VAL A 314 15.02 -3.49 4.03
CA VAL A 314 15.82 -3.75 5.24
C VAL A 314 15.58 -2.65 6.27
N PHE A 315 15.59 -1.39 5.84
CA PHE A 315 15.34 -0.26 6.74
C PHE A 315 13.94 -0.30 7.38
N VAL A 316 12.90 -0.66 6.63
CA VAL A 316 11.54 -0.84 7.17
C VAL A 316 11.47 -2.00 8.17
N ALA A 317 12.12 -3.13 7.87
CA ALA A 317 12.17 -4.28 8.78
C ALA A 317 12.89 -3.95 10.09
N VAL A 318 14.03 -3.25 10.02
CA VAL A 318 14.75 -2.76 11.20
C VAL A 318 13.93 -1.73 11.96
N SER A 319 13.26 -0.80 11.25
CA SER A 319 12.38 0.21 11.85
C SER A 319 11.25 -0.43 12.65
N SER A 320 10.63 -1.50 12.13
CA SER A 320 9.57 -2.20 12.86
C SER A 320 10.03 -2.85 14.16
N VAL A 321 11.23 -3.45 14.17
CA VAL A 321 11.79 -4.05 15.39
C VAL A 321 12.20 -2.97 16.37
N TYR A 322 12.87 -1.92 15.89
CA TYR A 322 13.30 -0.77 16.69
C TYR A 322 12.12 -0.11 17.42
N LEU A 323 10.98 0.04 16.74
CA LEU A 323 9.76 0.65 17.29
C LEU A 323 8.86 -0.33 18.05
N ALA A 324 9.33 -1.54 18.36
CA ALA A 324 8.58 -2.57 19.09
C ALA A 324 7.28 -3.04 18.39
N TRP A 325 7.13 -2.82 17.07
CA TRP A 325 5.95 -3.28 16.33
C TRP A 325 5.97 -4.77 16.03
N HIS A 326 7.15 -5.31 15.77
CA HIS A 326 7.33 -6.65 15.23
C HIS A 326 8.54 -7.35 15.84
N TYR A 327 8.46 -8.68 15.93
CA TYR A 327 9.65 -9.52 16.05
C TYR A 327 10.41 -9.49 14.71
N ALA A 328 11.72 -9.76 14.69
CA ALA A 328 12.49 -9.69 13.44
C ALA A 328 12.03 -10.77 12.43
N ILE A 329 11.64 -11.95 12.92
CA ILE A 329 11.06 -13.03 12.10
C ILE A 329 9.83 -12.61 11.29
N ASP A 330 9.02 -11.66 11.78
CA ASP A 330 7.83 -11.15 11.09
C ASP A 330 8.21 -10.54 9.73
N GLY A 331 9.37 -9.87 9.69
CA GLY A 331 9.93 -9.28 8.47
C GLY A 331 10.46 -10.33 7.51
N TYR A 332 11.13 -11.37 8.02
CA TYR A 332 11.69 -12.44 7.18
C TYR A 332 10.59 -13.23 6.47
N VAL A 333 9.57 -13.63 7.22
CA VAL A 333 8.43 -14.37 6.67
C VAL A 333 7.67 -13.50 5.68
N SER A 334 7.44 -12.23 6.00
CA SER A 334 6.77 -11.30 5.08
C SER A 334 7.53 -11.15 3.76
N ALA A 335 8.84 -10.90 3.81
CA ALA A 335 9.65 -10.75 2.60
C ALA A 335 9.66 -12.02 1.73
N ALA A 336 9.78 -13.20 2.37
CA ALA A 336 9.77 -14.49 1.68
C ALA A 336 8.40 -14.76 1.02
N VAL A 337 7.30 -14.55 1.73
CA VAL A 337 5.94 -14.74 1.22
C VAL A 337 5.65 -13.77 0.08
N THR A 338 6.02 -12.49 0.21
CA THR A 338 5.86 -11.51 -0.86
C THR A 338 6.65 -11.90 -2.11
N LEU A 339 7.88 -12.42 -1.97
CA LEU A 339 8.67 -12.90 -3.10
C LEU A 339 7.96 -14.06 -3.81
N VAL A 340 7.41 -15.02 -3.07
CA VAL A 340 6.65 -16.14 -3.63
C VAL A 340 5.39 -15.66 -4.35
N VAL A 341 4.61 -14.77 -3.72
CA VAL A 341 3.42 -14.15 -4.32
C VAL A 341 3.77 -13.48 -5.64
N TYR A 342 4.83 -12.67 -5.65
CA TYR A 342 5.31 -12.00 -6.85
C TYR A 342 5.77 -12.98 -7.93
N ALA A 343 6.53 -14.02 -7.58
CA ALA A 343 7.01 -15.03 -8.53
C ALA A 343 5.84 -15.79 -9.19
N ILE A 344 4.84 -16.18 -8.40
CA ILE A 344 3.62 -16.83 -8.89
C ILE A 344 2.85 -15.88 -9.81
N ALA A 345 2.61 -14.64 -9.37
CA ALA A 345 1.88 -13.66 -10.16
C ALA A 345 2.60 -13.32 -11.49
N ARG A 346 3.94 -13.28 -11.49
CA ARG A 346 4.73 -13.09 -12.71
C ARG A 346 4.54 -14.21 -13.73
N LYS A 347 4.33 -15.44 -13.26
CA LYS A 347 4.09 -16.62 -14.11
C LYS A 347 2.64 -16.69 -14.61
N LEU A 348 1.67 -16.34 -13.75
CA LEU A 348 0.24 -16.52 -14.02
C LEU A 348 -0.44 -15.30 -14.66
N ILE A 349 0.05 -14.08 -14.39
CA ILE A 349 -0.57 -12.84 -14.83
C ILE A 349 0.32 -12.19 -15.90
N PRO A 350 -0.07 -12.25 -17.19
CA PRO A 350 0.69 -11.64 -18.27
C PRO A 350 0.71 -10.12 -18.14
N ALA A 351 1.68 -9.48 -18.80
CA ALA A 351 1.76 -8.02 -18.85
C ALA A 351 0.57 -7.45 -19.61
N ASP A 352 -0.06 -6.38 -19.08
CA ASP A 352 -1.15 -5.76 -19.82
C ASP A 352 -0.61 -5.06 -21.09
N PRO A 353 -1.41 -5.02 -22.17
CA PRO A 353 -1.11 -4.16 -23.31
C PRO A 353 -1.02 -2.70 -22.86
N ARG A 354 -0.01 -1.98 -23.37
CA ARG A 354 0.02 -0.53 -23.22
C ARG A 354 -1.12 0.08 -24.03
N PRO A 355 -1.88 1.04 -23.48
CA PRO A 355 -2.84 1.79 -24.29
C PRO A 355 -2.10 2.37 -25.49
N ALA A 356 -2.68 2.27 -26.69
CA ALA A 356 -2.19 3.05 -27.81
C ALA A 356 -2.27 4.52 -27.37
N LEU A 357 -1.13 5.14 -27.07
CA LEU A 357 -1.03 6.60 -27.09
C LEU A 357 -1.42 6.93 -28.52
N ASP A 358 -2.45 7.76 -28.73
CA ASP A 358 -2.97 8.13 -30.04
C ASP A 358 -1.84 8.60 -30.97
N MET A 359 -1.14 7.66 -31.60
CA MET A 359 -0.34 7.82 -32.80
C MET A 359 -1.30 7.62 -33.95
N GLN A 360 -2.36 8.44 -34.00
CA GLN A 360 -2.80 8.88 -35.31
C GLN A 360 -1.67 9.76 -35.81
N THR A 361 -0.76 9.12 -36.53
CA THR A 361 -0.09 9.72 -37.67
C THR A 361 -1.12 10.58 -38.36
N ALA A 362 -1.02 11.90 -38.17
CA ALA A 362 -1.40 12.81 -39.21
C ALA A 362 -0.50 12.41 -40.40
N THR A 363 -1.00 11.50 -41.22
CA THR A 363 -0.71 11.49 -42.65
C THR A 363 -1.19 12.86 -43.12
N VAL A 364 -0.31 13.86 -42.95
CA VAL A 364 -0.39 15.10 -43.67
C VAL A 364 -0.35 14.66 -45.13
N ASN A 365 -1.51 14.66 -45.77
CA ASN A 365 -1.62 14.64 -47.21
C ASN A 365 -0.66 15.72 -47.72
N ARG A 366 0.52 15.30 -48.20
CA ARG A 366 1.31 16.17 -49.06
C ARG A 366 0.45 16.37 -50.30
N PRO A 367 0.11 17.61 -50.67
CA PRO A 367 -0.41 17.85 -52.00
C PRO A 367 0.68 17.37 -52.96
N GLU A 368 0.35 16.43 -53.84
CA GLU A 368 1.17 16.16 -55.01
C GLU A 368 1.32 17.48 -55.76
N ALA A 369 2.55 18.00 -55.80
CA ALA A 369 2.87 19.14 -56.62
C ALA A 369 2.70 18.69 -58.07
N VAL A 370 1.60 19.14 -58.68
CA VAL A 370 1.41 19.17 -60.12
C VAL A 370 2.58 19.98 -60.70
N VAL A 371 3.54 19.29 -61.29
CA VAL A 371 4.53 19.92 -62.17
C VAL A 371 3.91 19.98 -63.55
N THR A 372 3.26 21.11 -63.83
CA THR A 372 2.98 21.58 -65.18
C THR A 372 4.15 22.42 -65.70
N ALA A 373 4.31 22.38 -67.03
CA ALA A 373 5.21 23.13 -67.90
C ALA A 373 6.57 22.43 -68.16
N SER A 374 7.05 22.30 -69.39
CA SER A 374 6.58 22.76 -70.72
C SER A 374 7.47 22.12 -71.79
#